data_AF-A0A3G6T9V8-F1
#
_entry.id   AF-A0A3G6T9V8-F1
#
_cell.length_a   1.000
_cell.length_b   1.000
_cell.length_c   1.000
_cell.angle_alpha   90.00
_cell.angle_beta   90.00
_cell.angle_gamma   90.00
#
_symmetry.space_group_name_H-M   'P 1'
#
loop_
_entity.id
_entity.type
_entity.pdbx_description
1 polymer ?
#
loop_
_entity_poly.entity_id
_entity_poly.type
_entity_poly.pdbx_seq_one_letter_code
_entity_poly.pdbx_strand_id
1 'polypeptide(L)'
;MGIGFVILFHFFIIAVFSFICAAISCVLICFIGGKEKRRRKVILAFIVPFVAFYTFYIVGIIGLSVVSKNKKVDIGIGDAWYIPLKNNHQLLFIDIPEQASIGKNNGETQISMVVEIEEKGNQIFGKTFDNEYFLLDTKTDMVKKFATEKELVALHSDKKLKLADVTEFYSEEKII
;
A
#
# COMPACT_ATOMS: atom_id res chain seq x y z
N MET A 1 6.43 -2.86 7.93
CA MET A 1 6.09 -2.10 9.13
C MET A 1 4.70 -1.50 8.97
N GLY A 2 3.83 -1.73 9.95
CA GLY A 2 2.45 -1.22 9.90
C GLY A 2 2.38 0.29 9.67
N ILE A 3 1.31 0.72 8.98
CA ILE A 3 1.08 2.10 8.53
C ILE A 3 1.27 3.13 9.65
N GLY A 4 0.78 2.82 10.87
CA GLY A 4 0.92 3.71 12.03
C GLY A 4 2.38 3.97 12.43
N PHE A 5 3.24 2.95 12.38
CA PHE A 5 4.67 3.10 12.69
C PHE A 5 5.39 3.94 11.63
N VAL A 6 5.06 3.73 10.36
CA VAL A 6 5.61 4.51 9.25
C VAL A 6 5.23 5.98 9.37
N ILE A 7 3.97 6.29 9.72
CA ILE A 7 3.51 7.66 9.95
C ILE A 7 4.27 8.32 11.12
N LEU A 8 4.48 7.60 12.22
CA LEU A 8 5.26 8.13 13.36
C LEU A 8 6.71 8.44 12.95
N PHE A 9 7.32 7.58 12.15
CA PHE A 9 8.66 7.80 11.63
C PHE A 9 8.72 9.02 10.69
N HIS A 10 7.74 9.18 9.79
CA HIS A 10 7.62 10.38 8.95
C HIS A 10 7.45 11.65 9.80
N PHE A 11 6.62 11.62 10.85
CA PHE A 11 6.47 12.77 11.75
C PHE A 11 7.78 13.15 12.46
N PHE A 12 8.61 12.17 12.82
CA PHE A 12 9.94 12.43 13.37
C PHE A 12 10.86 13.09 12.35
N ILE A 13 10.92 12.58 11.11
CA ILE A 13 11.72 13.18 10.03
C ILE A 13 11.27 14.61 9.75
N ILE A 14 9.95 14.84 9.66
CA ILE A 14 9.38 16.17 9.44
C ILE A 14 9.74 17.11 10.60
N ALA A 15 9.72 16.64 11.85
CA ALA A 15 10.12 17.44 13.00
C ALA A 15 11.59 17.89 12.88
N VAL A 16 12.49 16.97 12.55
CA VAL A 16 13.93 17.26 12.38
C VAL A 16 14.15 18.26 11.24
N PHE A 17 13.51 18.04 10.09
CA PHE A 17 13.64 18.94 8.94
C PHE A 17 13.05 20.33 9.23
N SER A 18 11.88 20.39 9.85
CA SER A 18 11.24 21.63 10.29
C SER A 18 12.13 22.40 11.26
N PHE A 19 12.80 21.70 12.18
CA PHE A 19 13.73 22.32 13.13
C PHE A 19 14.94 22.93 12.44
N ILE A 20 15.51 22.26 11.44
CA ILE A 20 16.63 22.80 10.65
C ILE A 20 16.18 24.08 9.91
N CYS A 21 15.04 24.05 9.23
CA CYS A 21 14.48 25.23 8.55
C CYS A 21 14.17 26.37 9.52
N ALA A 22 13.63 26.06 10.70
CA ALA A 22 13.33 27.02 11.77
C ALA A 22 14.62 27.67 12.30
N ALA A 23 15.66 26.89 12.56
CA ALA A 23 16.95 27.39 13.02
C ALA A 23 17.57 28.35 12.00
N ILE A 24 17.62 27.94 10.72
CA ILE A 24 18.12 28.80 9.63
C ILE A 24 17.31 30.09 9.54
N SER A 25 15.98 30.01 9.56
CA SER A 25 15.09 31.18 9.46
C SER A 25 15.28 32.14 10.64
N CYS A 26 15.42 31.62 11.86
CA CYS A 26 15.70 32.40 13.06
C CYS A 26 17.06 33.11 12.98
N VAL A 27 18.11 32.43 12.49
CA VAL A 27 19.44 33.02 12.27
C VAL A 27 19.34 34.16 11.25
N LEU A 28 18.70 33.93 10.10
CA LEU A 28 18.53 34.96 9.06
C LEU A 28 17.80 36.20 9.60
N ILE A 29 16.71 36.03 10.35
CA ILE A 29 15.99 37.15 10.95
C ILE A 29 16.83 37.87 12.02
N CYS A 30 17.69 37.13 12.72
CA CYS A 30 18.56 37.71 13.73
C CYS A 30 19.70 38.56 13.15
N PHE A 31 20.27 38.16 12.02
CA PHE A 31 21.42 38.85 11.40
C PHE A 31 21.02 39.87 10.35
N ILE A 32 19.98 39.58 9.56
CA ILE A 32 19.59 40.37 8.38
C ILE A 32 18.32 41.19 8.67
N GLY A 33 17.49 40.74 9.62
CA GLY A 33 16.22 41.37 9.93
C GLY A 33 16.34 42.68 10.71
N GLY A 34 15.51 43.67 10.34
CA GLY A 34 15.35 44.91 11.10
C GLY A 34 14.91 44.65 12.56
N LYS A 35 15.37 45.52 13.48
CA LYS A 35 15.13 45.37 14.93
C LYS A 35 13.65 45.49 15.34
N GLU A 36 12.82 46.12 14.51
CA GLU A 36 11.40 46.28 14.78
C GLU A 36 10.68 44.93 14.84
N LYS A 37 9.96 44.70 15.94
CA LYS A 37 9.17 43.47 16.21
C LYS A 37 9.98 42.17 16.05
N ARG A 38 11.31 42.22 16.21
CA ARG A 38 12.22 41.09 15.99
C ARG A 38 11.82 39.84 16.77
N ARG A 39 11.42 39.98 18.04
CA ARG A 39 10.94 38.85 18.86
C ARG A 39 9.76 38.12 18.23
N ARG A 40 8.75 38.86 17.72
CA ARG A 40 7.58 38.25 17.05
C ARG A 40 7.97 37.54 15.77
N LYS A 41 8.86 38.15 14.97
CA LYS A 41 9.37 37.58 13.72
C LYS A 41 10.14 36.27 13.97
N VAL A 42 10.98 36.22 15.01
CA VAL A 42 11.71 35.01 15.40
C VAL A 42 10.76 33.89 15.84
N ILE A 43 9.75 34.20 16.67
CA ILE A 43 8.75 33.20 17.08
C ILE A 43 8.00 32.65 15.86
N LEU A 44 7.57 33.52 14.94
CA LEU A 44 6.89 33.09 13.71
C LEU A 44 7.80 32.23 12.83
N ALA A 45 9.05 32.64 12.62
CA ALA A 45 10.00 31.87 11.83
C ALA A 45 10.36 30.52 12.44
N PHE A 46 10.27 30.40 13.76
CA PHE A 46 10.43 29.12 14.42
C PHE A 46 9.22 28.20 14.20
N ILE A 47 8.00 28.73 14.31
CA ILE A 47 6.75 27.94 14.26
C ILE A 47 6.33 27.59 12.83
N VAL A 48 6.49 28.52 11.88
CA VAL A 48 5.98 28.39 10.51
C VAL A 48 6.45 27.12 9.80
N PRO A 49 7.74 26.71 9.85
CA PRO A 49 8.18 25.47 9.22
C PRO A 49 7.43 24.23 9.71
N PHE A 50 7.22 24.10 11.02
CA PHE A 50 6.47 22.97 11.59
C PHE A 50 5.04 22.95 11.07
N VAL A 51 4.34 24.08 11.14
CA VAL A 51 2.95 24.17 10.67
C VAL A 51 2.87 23.85 9.17
N ALA A 52 3.74 24.44 8.36
CA ALA A 52 3.76 24.23 6.91
C ALA A 52 3.98 22.76 6.54
N PHE A 53 5.02 22.12 7.09
CA PHE A 53 5.34 20.74 6.72
C PHE A 53 4.33 19.72 7.28
N TYR A 54 3.86 19.88 8.52
CA TYR A 54 2.82 19.00 9.05
C TYR A 54 1.50 19.16 8.31
N THR A 55 1.08 20.40 8.00
CA THR A 55 -0.13 20.63 7.19
C THR A 55 0.01 20.01 5.81
N PHE A 56 1.15 20.23 5.13
CA PHE A 56 1.40 19.65 3.81
C PHE A 56 1.34 18.12 3.86
N TYR A 57 1.97 17.50 4.85
CA TYR A 57 1.97 16.05 5.01
C TYR A 57 0.56 15.48 5.27
N ILE A 58 -0.20 16.08 6.20
CA ILE A 58 -1.57 15.63 6.52
C ILE A 58 -2.49 15.77 5.30
N VAL A 59 -2.45 16.91 4.62
CA VAL A 59 -3.23 17.13 3.39
C VAL A 59 -2.81 16.15 2.29
N GLY A 60 -1.51 15.87 2.17
CA GLY A 60 -0.97 14.86 1.26
C GLY A 60 -1.52 13.46 1.52
N ILE A 61 -1.54 13.00 2.78
CA ILE A 61 -2.15 11.71 3.15
C ILE A 61 -3.63 11.68 2.81
N ILE A 62 -4.38 12.74 3.12
CA ILE A 62 -5.81 12.82 2.78
C ILE A 62 -6.00 12.71 1.26
N GLY A 63 -5.21 13.46 0.48
CA GLY A 63 -5.25 13.41 -0.98
C GLY A 63 -4.94 12.01 -1.53
N LEU A 64 -3.87 11.38 -1.04
CA LEU A 64 -3.51 10.01 -1.39
C LEU A 64 -4.60 9.01 -1.00
N SER A 65 -5.25 9.19 0.16
CA SER A 65 -6.37 8.34 0.61
C SER A 65 -7.56 8.41 -0.35
N VAL A 66 -7.88 9.61 -0.85
CA VAL A 66 -8.97 9.81 -1.82
C VAL A 66 -8.62 9.15 -3.15
N VAL A 67 -7.38 9.31 -3.63
CA VAL A 67 -6.93 8.66 -4.88
C VAL A 67 -6.94 7.14 -4.73
N SER A 68 -6.38 6.62 -3.64
CA SER A 68 -6.37 5.19 -3.29
C SER A 68 -7.77 4.61 -3.31
N LYS A 69 -8.73 5.26 -2.64
CA LYS A 69 -10.14 4.83 -2.62
C LYS A 69 -10.77 4.82 -4.02
N ASN A 70 -10.54 5.86 -4.82
CA ASN A 70 -11.18 6.01 -6.13
C ASN A 70 -10.59 5.08 -7.18
N LYS A 71 -9.27 4.88 -7.16
CA LYS A 71 -8.56 4.01 -8.09
C LYS A 71 -8.43 2.58 -7.59
N LYS A 72 -8.86 2.30 -6.35
CA LYS A 72 -8.68 1.03 -5.66
C LYS A 72 -7.22 0.57 -5.62
N VAL A 73 -6.30 1.53 -5.53
CA VAL A 73 -4.86 1.27 -5.42
C VAL A 73 -4.41 1.51 -3.99
N ASP A 74 -3.29 0.91 -3.60
CA ASP A 74 -2.69 1.17 -2.29
C ASP A 74 -2.38 2.67 -2.08
N ILE A 75 -2.47 3.15 -0.83
CA ILE A 75 -2.16 4.53 -0.46
C ILE A 75 -0.65 4.85 -0.59
N GLY A 76 0.19 3.82 -0.67
CA GLY A 76 1.64 3.92 -0.77
C GLY A 76 2.31 4.21 0.57
N ILE A 77 1.68 3.84 1.69
CA ILE A 77 2.20 4.05 3.04
C ILE A 77 2.21 2.71 3.77
N GLY A 78 3.40 2.16 4.00
CA GLY A 78 3.58 0.85 4.62
C GLY A 78 4.48 -0.06 3.78
N ASP A 79 4.55 -1.32 4.19
CA ASP A 79 5.18 -2.44 3.48
C ASP A 79 4.18 -3.37 2.78
N ALA A 80 2.88 -3.10 2.97
CA ALA A 80 1.81 -3.89 2.42
C ALA A 80 1.37 -3.35 1.06
N TRP A 81 1.22 -4.25 0.10
CA TRP A 81 0.72 -3.97 -1.23
C TRP A 81 -0.64 -4.63 -1.41
N TYR A 82 -1.56 -3.90 -2.04
CA TYR A 82 -2.93 -4.36 -2.27
C TYR A 82 -3.27 -4.30 -3.76
N ILE A 83 -3.91 -5.35 -4.27
CA ILE A 83 -4.52 -5.41 -5.60
C ILE A 83 -6.01 -5.73 -5.43
N PRO A 84 -6.92 -4.90 -5.93
CA PRO A 84 -8.34 -5.21 -5.91
C PRO A 84 -8.63 -6.35 -6.88
N LEU A 85 -9.30 -7.38 -6.39
CA LEU A 85 -9.83 -8.47 -7.21
C LEU A 85 -11.36 -8.31 -7.32
N LYS A 86 -11.98 -9.09 -8.21
CA LYS A 86 -13.44 -9.02 -8.38
C LYS A 86 -14.24 -9.40 -7.12
N ASN A 87 -15.47 -8.90 -7.10
CA ASN A 87 -16.47 -9.19 -6.06
C ASN A 87 -15.97 -8.91 -4.63
N ASN A 88 -15.32 -7.76 -4.40
CA ASN A 88 -14.81 -7.31 -3.08
C ASN A 88 -13.72 -8.20 -2.46
N HIS A 89 -12.96 -8.89 -3.30
CA HIS A 89 -11.75 -9.58 -2.90
C HIS A 89 -10.53 -8.68 -3.14
N GLN A 90 -9.44 -9.00 -2.49
CA GLN A 90 -8.15 -8.33 -2.67
C GLN A 90 -7.01 -9.32 -2.48
N LEU A 91 -5.96 -9.14 -3.28
CA LEU A 91 -4.66 -9.75 -3.03
C LEU A 91 -3.86 -8.77 -2.18
N LEU A 92 -3.40 -9.23 -1.02
CA LEU A 92 -2.55 -8.50 -0.10
C LEU A 92 -1.22 -9.22 -0.01
N PHE A 93 -0.09 -8.54 -0.15
CA PHE A 93 1.23 -9.13 0.11
C PHE A 93 2.20 -8.13 0.72
N ILE A 94 3.17 -8.64 1.48
CA ILE A 94 4.19 -7.85 2.17
C ILE A 94 5.56 -8.39 1.77
N ASP A 95 6.37 -7.57 1.11
CA ASP A 95 7.78 -7.78 0.70
C ASP A 95 8.11 -9.06 -0.09
N ILE A 96 7.63 -10.24 0.31
CA ILE A 96 7.90 -11.56 -0.25
C ILE A 96 6.60 -12.36 -0.48
N PRO A 97 6.54 -13.23 -1.51
CA PRO A 97 5.33 -13.98 -1.88
C PRO A 97 4.78 -14.90 -0.78
N GLU A 98 5.62 -15.37 0.14
CA GLU A 98 5.21 -16.19 1.28
C GLU A 98 4.22 -15.46 2.21
N GLN A 99 4.17 -14.14 2.14
CA GLN A 99 3.27 -13.29 2.92
C GLN A 99 2.11 -12.73 2.08
N ALA A 100 1.90 -13.28 0.88
CA ALA A 100 0.75 -12.94 0.06
C ALA A 100 -0.51 -13.72 0.47
N SER A 101 -1.66 -13.09 0.42
CA SER A 101 -2.94 -13.68 0.77
C SER A 101 -4.07 -13.07 -0.03
N ILE A 102 -5.07 -13.89 -0.36
CA ILE A 102 -6.33 -13.42 -0.89
C ILE A 102 -7.32 -13.37 0.26
N GLY A 103 -7.95 -12.21 0.41
CA GLY A 103 -8.98 -12.00 1.40
C GLY A 103 -10.09 -11.09 0.88
N LYS A 104 -11.14 -10.97 1.68
CA LYS A 104 -12.18 -9.97 1.46
C LYS A 104 -11.76 -8.63 2.04
N ASN A 105 -12.39 -7.56 1.55
CA ASN A 105 -12.14 -6.20 2.05
C ASN A 105 -12.51 -5.99 3.53
N ASN A 106 -13.20 -6.94 4.17
CA ASN A 106 -13.49 -6.94 5.61
C ASN A 106 -12.32 -7.47 6.47
N GLY A 107 -11.20 -7.88 5.85
CA GLY A 107 -10.03 -8.42 6.54
C GLY A 107 -10.06 -9.94 6.74
N GLU A 108 -11.06 -10.64 6.22
CA GLU A 108 -11.14 -12.09 6.24
C GLU A 108 -10.20 -12.70 5.19
N THR A 109 -9.18 -13.43 5.64
CA THR A 109 -8.28 -14.18 4.76
C THR A 109 -8.94 -15.49 4.32
N GLN A 110 -9.04 -15.70 3.01
CA GLN A 110 -9.56 -16.94 2.43
C GLN A 110 -8.43 -17.89 2.02
N ILE A 111 -7.35 -17.34 1.48
CA ILE A 111 -6.20 -18.11 1.01
C ILE A 111 -4.93 -17.39 1.45
N SER A 112 -4.02 -18.11 2.10
CA SER A 112 -2.72 -17.62 2.54
C SER A 112 -1.58 -18.16 1.69
N MET A 113 -0.44 -17.47 1.74
CA MET A 113 0.83 -17.84 1.10
C MET A 113 0.70 -18.02 -0.42
N VAL A 114 0.03 -17.09 -1.10
CA VAL A 114 -0.21 -17.15 -2.56
C VAL A 114 1.06 -16.78 -3.32
N VAL A 115 1.64 -17.70 -4.09
CA VAL A 115 2.87 -17.43 -4.85
C VAL A 115 2.58 -17.09 -6.29
N GLU A 116 1.64 -17.82 -6.89
CA GLU A 116 1.24 -17.59 -8.29
C GLU A 116 -0.27 -17.40 -8.37
N ILE A 117 -0.70 -16.53 -9.28
CA ILE A 117 -2.10 -16.15 -9.45
C ILE A 117 -2.44 -15.91 -10.93
N GLU A 118 -3.68 -16.21 -11.30
CA GLU A 118 -4.30 -15.79 -12.55
C GLU A 118 -5.78 -15.48 -12.28
N GLU A 119 -6.24 -14.28 -12.65
CA GLU A 119 -7.65 -13.90 -12.55
C GLU A 119 -8.36 -14.10 -13.90
N LYS A 120 -9.46 -14.87 -13.91
CA LYS A 120 -10.32 -15.08 -15.09
C LYS A 120 -11.79 -14.95 -14.72
N GLY A 121 -12.42 -13.86 -15.14
CA GLY A 121 -13.85 -13.67 -14.86
C GLY A 121 -14.06 -13.56 -13.35
N ASN A 122 -14.91 -14.39 -12.75
CA ASN A 122 -15.11 -14.43 -11.29
C ASN A 122 -14.24 -15.49 -10.58
N GLN A 123 -13.35 -16.15 -11.32
CA GLN A 123 -12.54 -17.23 -10.82
C GLN A 123 -11.10 -16.79 -10.69
N ILE A 124 -10.50 -17.10 -9.55
CA ILE A 124 -9.08 -16.89 -9.30
C ILE A 124 -8.43 -18.26 -9.20
N PHE A 125 -7.42 -18.45 -10.02
CA PHE A 125 -6.57 -19.63 -10.02
C PHE A 125 -5.25 -19.25 -9.37
N GLY A 126 -4.64 -20.19 -8.68
CA GLY A 126 -3.32 -19.93 -8.14
C GLY A 126 -2.68 -21.11 -7.48
N LYS A 127 -1.50 -20.83 -6.95
CA LYS A 127 -0.63 -21.77 -6.26
C LYS A 127 -0.15 -21.17 -4.95
N THR A 128 -0.17 -21.96 -3.89
CA THR A 128 0.39 -21.55 -2.60
C THR A 128 1.85 -21.96 -2.48
N PHE A 129 2.55 -21.37 -1.51
CA PHE A 129 3.94 -21.70 -1.19
C PHE A 129 4.14 -23.17 -0.82
N ASP A 130 3.12 -23.79 -0.22
CA ASP A 130 3.09 -25.22 0.11
C ASP A 130 2.90 -26.13 -1.12
N ASN A 131 2.94 -25.57 -2.33
CA ASN A 131 2.65 -26.23 -3.61
C ASN A 131 1.23 -26.80 -3.74
N GLU A 132 0.26 -26.28 -2.98
CA GLU A 132 -1.15 -26.55 -3.22
C GLU A 132 -1.68 -25.63 -4.32
N TYR A 133 -2.47 -26.18 -5.23
CA TYR A 133 -3.17 -25.38 -6.24
C TYR A 133 -4.58 -25.07 -5.74
N PHE A 134 -5.13 -23.93 -6.16
CA PHE A 134 -6.47 -23.55 -5.75
C PHE A 134 -7.29 -22.93 -6.88
N LEU A 135 -8.61 -23.03 -6.70
CA LEU A 135 -9.63 -22.28 -7.41
C LEU A 135 -10.51 -21.58 -6.38
N LEU A 136 -10.57 -20.26 -6.44
CA LEU A 136 -11.51 -19.43 -5.70
C LEU A 136 -12.56 -18.86 -6.65
N ASP A 137 -13.82 -19.20 -6.43
CA ASP A 137 -14.95 -18.51 -7.06
C ASP A 137 -15.35 -17.30 -6.18
N THR A 138 -15.00 -16.11 -6.64
CA THR A 138 -15.25 -14.84 -5.92
C THR A 138 -16.73 -14.46 -5.84
N LYS A 139 -17.62 -15.12 -6.60
CA LYS A 139 -19.06 -14.89 -6.52
C LYS A 139 -19.71 -15.71 -5.41
N THR A 140 -19.21 -16.92 -5.18
CA THR A 140 -19.76 -17.85 -4.17
C THR A 140 -18.86 -18.00 -2.94
N ASP A 141 -17.70 -17.35 -2.92
CA ASP A 141 -16.65 -17.50 -1.90
C ASP A 141 -16.16 -18.94 -1.71
N MET A 142 -16.34 -19.80 -2.72
CA MET A 142 -15.97 -21.20 -2.62
C MET A 142 -14.52 -21.38 -3.01
N VAL A 143 -13.74 -21.98 -2.11
CA VAL A 143 -12.36 -22.38 -2.36
C VAL A 143 -12.29 -23.88 -2.57
N LYS A 144 -11.68 -24.30 -3.68
CA LYS A 144 -11.30 -25.69 -3.95
C LYS A 144 -9.78 -25.78 -4.01
N LYS A 145 -9.22 -26.81 -3.39
CA LYS A 145 -7.77 -27.08 -3.38
C LYS A 145 -7.47 -28.35 -4.16
N PHE A 146 -6.28 -28.40 -4.74
CA PHE A 146 -5.79 -29.48 -5.59
C PHE A 146 -4.33 -29.77 -5.29
N ALA A 147 -3.94 -31.03 -5.40
CA ALA A 147 -2.56 -31.45 -5.16
C ALA A 147 -1.65 -31.19 -6.37
N THR A 148 -2.24 -31.12 -7.57
CA THR A 148 -1.47 -30.95 -8.81
C THR A 148 -2.12 -29.94 -9.76
N GLU A 149 -1.28 -29.27 -10.55
CA GLU A 149 -1.74 -28.36 -11.60
C GLU A 149 -2.67 -29.06 -12.60
N LYS A 150 -2.43 -30.35 -12.87
CA LYS A 150 -3.25 -31.15 -13.78
C LYS A 150 -4.70 -31.27 -13.31
N GLU A 151 -4.92 -31.43 -12.01
CA GLU A 151 -6.27 -31.47 -11.43
C GLU A 151 -6.98 -30.12 -11.58
N LEU A 152 -6.25 -29.02 -11.38
CA LEU A 152 -6.77 -27.67 -11.56
C LEU A 152 -7.16 -27.41 -13.02
N VAL A 153 -6.28 -27.78 -13.96
CA VAL A 153 -6.51 -27.61 -15.41
C VAL A 153 -7.61 -28.55 -15.92
N ALA A 154 -7.73 -29.76 -15.39
CA ALA A 154 -8.76 -30.72 -15.80
C ALA A 154 -10.19 -30.20 -15.55
N LEU A 155 -10.38 -29.32 -14.56
CA LEU A 155 -11.66 -28.64 -14.33
C LEU A 155 -11.99 -27.57 -15.38
N HIS A 156 -11.02 -27.13 -16.17
CA HIS A 156 -11.16 -26.10 -17.18
C HIS A 156 -10.59 -26.58 -18.53
N SER A 157 -11.40 -27.40 -19.22
CA SER A 157 -11.01 -28.24 -20.37
C SER A 157 -10.48 -27.54 -21.64
N ASP A 158 -10.27 -26.23 -21.69
CA ASP A 158 -9.95 -25.56 -22.98
C ASP A 158 -8.91 -24.43 -22.96
N LYS A 159 -8.32 -24.06 -21.82
CA LYS A 159 -7.31 -23.00 -21.80
C LYS A 159 -6.16 -23.31 -20.86
N LYS A 160 -4.94 -23.25 -21.41
CA LYS A 160 -3.70 -23.24 -20.64
C LYS A 160 -3.79 -22.14 -19.58
N LEU A 161 -3.64 -22.49 -18.32
CA LEU A 161 -3.49 -21.52 -17.25
C LEU A 161 -2.12 -20.86 -17.39
N LYS A 162 -2.07 -19.54 -17.21
CA LYS A 162 -0.84 -18.77 -17.17
C LYS A 162 -0.77 -18.13 -15.79
N LEU A 163 -0.43 -18.95 -14.80
CA LEU A 163 -0.17 -18.46 -13.45
C LEU A 163 1.07 -17.57 -13.50
N ALA A 164 0.91 -16.32 -13.09
CA ALA A 164 2.01 -15.37 -12.96
C ALA A 164 2.43 -15.27 -11.49
N ASP A 165 3.69 -14.97 -11.22
CA ASP A 165 4.14 -14.65 -9.87
C ASP A 165 3.35 -13.44 -9.34
N VAL A 166 3.00 -13.43 -8.05
CA VAL A 166 2.23 -12.33 -7.45
C VAL A 166 2.88 -10.96 -7.68
N THR A 167 4.21 -10.88 -7.71
CA THR A 167 4.93 -9.63 -7.99
C THR A 167 4.83 -9.21 -9.46
N GLU A 168 4.85 -10.17 -10.40
CA GLU A 168 4.63 -9.93 -11.82
C GLU A 168 3.19 -9.47 -12.06
N PHE A 169 2.21 -10.17 -11.49
CA PHE A 169 0.79 -9.82 -11.54
C PHE A 169 0.53 -8.41 -11.00
N TYR A 170 1.15 -8.05 -9.87
CA TYR A 170 1.10 -6.68 -9.33
C TYR A 170 1.63 -5.64 -10.32
N SER A 171 2.73 -5.94 -11.01
CA SER A 171 3.35 -5.01 -11.94
C SER A 171 2.52 -4.76 -13.19
N GLU A 172 1.82 -5.79 -13.69
CA GLU A 172 0.96 -5.69 -14.88
C GLU A 172 -0.31 -4.88 -14.59
N GLU A 173 -0.96 -5.12 -13.44
CA GLU A 173 -2.17 -4.39 -13.03
C GLU A 173 -1.92 -2.91 -12.73
N LYS A 174 -0.67 -2.54 -12.39
CA LYS A 174 -0.29 -1.14 -12.12
C LYS A 174 -0.24 -0.26 -13.36
N ILE A 175 -0.26 -0.86 -14.56
CA ILE A 175 -0.11 -0.15 -15.86
C ILE A 175 -1.47 0.31 -16.43
N ILE A 176 -2.59 -0.10 -15.82
CA ILE A 176 -3.96 0.23 -16.24
C ILE A 176 -4.50 1.46 -15.47
#